data_AF-A0A9P5XTA9-F1
#
_entry.id   AF-A0A9P5XTA9-F1
#
_cell.length_a   1.000
_cell.length_b   1.000
_cell.length_c   1.000
_cell.angle_alpha   90.00
_cell.angle_beta   90.00
_cell.angle_gamma   90.00
#
_symmetry.space_group_name_H-M   'P 1'
#
loop_
_entity.id
_entity.type
_entity.pdbx_description
1 polymer ?
#
loop_
_entity_poly.entity_id
_entity_poly.type
_entity_poly.pdbx_seq_one_letter_code
_entity_poly.pdbx_strand_id
1 'polypeptide(L)'
;MRLLNANTHELIEFQSNIPPYAILSHVWQWEEITFQDIANMDKAKYLKGWEKIVGACDTAKKDGFEYIWIDTCCINKESSAELSEAINSMYAWYRGAHICYAYLWDVPSDGDHGNPRSLFAMSVWFTRGWTLQELIAPSRVAFYGQDWVNIGTKATLQEVISSVTGINGQVIIGGLALNEVPIAVRMSWAAKRNTTREEDVAYSLMGIFDVNMPLLYGEGGKAFTRLQHEIIKTSNDHSIFAWSSEPDFDDLFKEALVLLTSETRRGILARSPKEFLHSHSVERTPQVSLNGSGSQNIPTRKPTPYSITNLGLQIELPTAERGQCVSILDGPTTYNATSDWGISRPRIKTL
;
A
#
# COMPACT_ATOMS: atom_id res chain seq x y z
N MET A 1 19.04 -3.02 -12.65
CA MET A 1 17.89 -3.95 -12.52
C MET A 1 18.26 -5.27 -13.16
N ARG A 2 17.94 -6.40 -12.51
CA ARG A 2 18.15 -7.74 -13.08
C ARG A 2 16.82 -8.31 -13.56
N LEU A 3 16.79 -8.92 -14.75
CA LEU A 3 15.62 -9.56 -15.33
C LEU A 3 15.94 -11.03 -15.65
N LEU A 4 14.93 -11.88 -15.56
CA LEU A 4 15.01 -13.28 -15.99
C LEU A 4 14.60 -13.38 -17.46
N ASN A 5 15.44 -14.01 -18.29
CA ASN A 5 15.06 -14.36 -19.65
C ASN A 5 14.01 -15.50 -19.61
N ALA A 6 12.83 -15.27 -20.18
CA ALA A 6 11.72 -16.21 -20.11
C ALA A 6 11.93 -17.48 -20.98
N ASN A 7 12.90 -17.46 -21.91
CA ASN A 7 13.25 -18.61 -22.74
C ASN A 7 14.35 -19.46 -22.10
N THR A 8 15.40 -18.83 -21.57
CA THR A 8 16.58 -19.55 -21.06
C THR A 8 16.59 -19.72 -19.55
N HIS A 9 15.78 -18.95 -18.80
CA HIS A 9 15.82 -18.81 -17.35
C HIS A 9 17.15 -18.27 -16.81
N GLU A 10 17.93 -17.57 -17.64
CA GLU A 10 19.15 -16.90 -17.22
C GLU A 10 18.86 -15.49 -16.72
N LEU A 11 19.56 -15.06 -15.68
CA LEU A 11 19.50 -13.70 -15.17
C LEU A 11 20.39 -12.77 -15.99
N ILE A 12 19.84 -11.67 -16.45
CA ILE A 12 20.54 -10.64 -17.23
C ILE A 12 20.43 -9.31 -16.50
N GLU A 13 21.57 -8.63 -16.34
CA GLU A 13 21.67 -7.34 -15.66
C GLU A 13 21.61 -6.17 -16.64
N PHE A 14 20.73 -5.22 -16.35
CA PHE A 14 20.54 -3.99 -17.11
C PHE A 14 20.83 -2.78 -16.22
N GLN A 15 21.85 -2.01 -16.58
CA GLN A 15 22.19 -0.73 -15.92
C GLN A 15 21.41 0.45 -16.52
N SER A 16 21.13 0.40 -17.82
CA SER A 16 20.34 1.39 -18.57
C SER A 16 19.64 0.69 -19.74
N ASN A 17 18.69 1.37 -20.39
CA ASN A 17 17.94 0.84 -21.54
C ASN A 17 17.25 -0.49 -21.22
N ILE A 18 16.49 -0.51 -20.12
CA ILE A 18 15.75 -1.70 -19.68
C ILE A 18 14.74 -2.07 -20.78
N PRO A 19 14.78 -3.29 -21.34
CA PRO A 19 13.87 -3.72 -22.39
C PRO A 19 12.43 -3.82 -21.85
N PRO A 20 11.40 -3.87 -22.70
CA PRO A 20 10.05 -4.24 -22.27
C PRO A 20 10.05 -5.55 -21.50
N TYR A 21 9.39 -5.57 -20.34
CA TYR A 21 9.35 -6.72 -19.45
C TYR A 21 7.98 -6.88 -18.80
N ALA A 22 7.66 -8.14 -18.46
CA ALA A 22 6.59 -8.48 -17.54
C ALA A 22 7.12 -8.52 -16.10
N ILE A 23 6.25 -8.45 -15.11
CA ILE A 23 6.63 -8.57 -13.69
C ILE A 23 5.70 -9.55 -12.98
N LEU A 24 6.24 -10.38 -12.09
CA LEU A 24 5.46 -11.32 -11.28
C LEU A 24 5.17 -10.72 -9.91
N SER A 25 3.89 -10.67 -9.55
CA SER A 25 3.38 -10.44 -8.21
C SER A 25 2.87 -11.76 -7.63
N HIS A 26 3.28 -12.11 -6.41
CA HIS A 26 2.83 -13.33 -5.77
C HIS A 26 3.02 -13.27 -4.26
N VAL A 27 2.30 -14.13 -3.53
CA VAL A 27 2.57 -14.38 -2.11
C VAL A 27 3.55 -15.53 -2.02
N TRP A 28 4.69 -15.31 -1.36
CA TRP A 28 5.73 -16.32 -1.21
C TRP A 28 5.18 -17.58 -0.53
N GLN A 29 5.54 -18.72 -1.08
CA GLN A 29 5.24 -20.05 -0.56
C GLN A 29 6.51 -20.71 -0.01
N TRP A 30 6.44 -22.02 0.22
CA TRP A 30 7.58 -22.84 0.60
C TRP A 30 8.46 -23.13 -0.61
N GLU A 31 9.79 -23.19 -0.40
CA GLU A 31 10.78 -23.56 -1.42
C GLU A 31 10.77 -22.65 -2.66
N GLU A 32 10.68 -21.33 -2.42
CA GLU A 32 10.85 -20.32 -3.45
C GLU A 32 12.21 -20.40 -4.15
N ILE A 33 12.22 -20.21 -5.47
CA ILE A 33 13.47 -20.13 -6.22
C ILE A 33 14.16 -18.81 -5.87
N THR A 34 15.33 -18.91 -5.25
CA THR A 34 16.17 -17.76 -4.90
C THR A 34 17.10 -17.36 -6.05
N PHE A 35 17.80 -16.25 -5.88
CA PHE A 35 18.87 -15.81 -6.80
C PHE A 35 19.99 -16.86 -6.91
N GLN A 36 20.31 -17.53 -5.81
CA GLN A 36 21.34 -18.57 -5.74
C GLN A 36 20.86 -19.86 -6.43
N ASP A 37 19.59 -20.21 -6.27
CA ASP A 37 19.03 -21.41 -6.88
C ASP A 37 18.91 -21.26 -8.40
N ILE A 38 18.43 -20.12 -8.90
CA ILE A 38 18.25 -19.91 -10.36
C ILE A 38 19.58 -19.95 -11.11
N ALA A 39 20.69 -19.56 -10.46
CA ALA A 39 22.03 -19.69 -11.02
C ALA A 39 22.50 -21.16 -11.19
N ASN A 40 21.85 -22.11 -10.50
CA ASN A 40 22.09 -23.54 -10.63
C ASN A 40 20.80 -24.26 -11.05
N MET A 41 20.51 -24.22 -12.35
CA MET A 41 19.30 -24.84 -12.93
C MET A 41 19.14 -26.33 -12.61
N ASP A 42 20.23 -27.07 -12.45
CA ASP A 42 20.16 -28.50 -12.12
C ASP A 42 19.57 -28.73 -10.73
N LYS A 43 19.81 -27.81 -9.79
CA LYS A 43 19.18 -27.83 -8.47
C LYS A 43 17.78 -27.20 -8.49
N ALA A 44 17.63 -26.06 -9.17
CA ALA A 44 16.38 -25.29 -9.16
C ALA A 44 15.17 -26.11 -9.61
N LYS A 45 15.34 -26.96 -10.64
CA LYS A 45 14.27 -27.81 -11.21
C LYS A 45 13.64 -28.80 -10.23
N TYR A 46 14.31 -29.12 -9.13
CA TYR A 46 13.79 -30.03 -8.11
C TYR A 46 13.08 -29.32 -6.94
N LEU A 47 13.10 -27.98 -6.91
CA LEU A 47 12.41 -27.19 -5.90
C LEU A 47 10.97 -26.91 -6.34
N LYS A 48 10.02 -26.91 -5.40
CA LYS A 48 8.60 -26.65 -5.71
C LYS A 48 8.35 -25.30 -6.36
N GLY A 49 9.10 -24.27 -5.98
CA GLY A 49 8.99 -22.94 -6.58
C GLY A 49 9.29 -22.90 -8.08
N TRP A 50 9.91 -23.94 -8.64
CA TRP A 50 10.26 -24.00 -10.06
C TRP A 50 9.03 -23.95 -10.98
N GLU A 51 7.95 -24.64 -10.63
CA GLU A 51 6.71 -24.65 -11.43
C GLU A 51 6.15 -23.23 -11.59
N LYS A 52 6.25 -22.42 -10.54
CA LYS A 52 5.84 -21.01 -10.58
C LYS A 52 6.74 -20.16 -11.47
N ILE A 53 8.06 -20.38 -11.46
CA ILE A 53 8.98 -19.70 -12.38
C ILE A 53 8.63 -20.05 -13.83
N VAL A 54 8.44 -21.34 -14.12
CA VAL A 54 8.07 -21.82 -15.46
C VAL A 54 6.74 -21.23 -15.90
N GLY A 55 5.71 -21.27 -15.07
CA GLY A 55 4.40 -20.70 -15.40
C GLY A 55 4.45 -19.19 -15.67
N ALA A 56 5.25 -18.46 -14.88
CA ALA A 56 5.47 -17.03 -15.09
C ALA A 56 6.20 -16.73 -16.41
N CYS A 57 7.26 -17.49 -16.71
CA CYS A 57 8.01 -17.39 -17.96
C CYS A 57 7.17 -17.80 -19.18
N ASP A 58 6.39 -18.87 -19.09
CA ASP A 58 5.49 -19.31 -20.15
C ASP A 58 4.40 -18.29 -20.44
N THR A 59 3.87 -17.66 -19.40
CA THR A 59 2.92 -16.55 -19.54
C THR A 59 3.57 -15.34 -20.21
N ALA A 60 4.77 -14.94 -19.76
CA ALA A 60 5.55 -13.88 -20.39
C ALA A 60 5.79 -14.14 -21.89
N LYS A 61 6.22 -15.35 -22.26
CA LYS A 61 6.45 -15.75 -23.65
C LYS A 61 5.18 -15.69 -24.50
N LYS A 62 4.05 -16.18 -23.99
CA LYS A 62 2.75 -16.14 -24.68
C LYS A 62 2.32 -14.72 -25.02
N ASP A 63 2.61 -13.78 -24.13
CA ASP A 63 2.31 -12.36 -24.30
C ASP A 63 3.41 -11.58 -25.06
N GLY A 64 4.46 -12.28 -25.53
CA GLY A 64 5.53 -11.71 -26.36
C GLY A 64 6.66 -11.03 -25.59
N PHE A 65 6.77 -11.25 -24.27
CA PHE A 65 7.85 -10.71 -23.45
C PHE A 65 9.01 -11.71 -23.35
N GLU A 66 10.20 -11.25 -23.74
CA GLU A 66 11.44 -12.01 -23.55
C GLU A 66 11.92 -11.98 -22.09
N TYR A 67 11.58 -10.92 -21.35
CA TYR A 67 12.07 -10.69 -20.00
C TYR A 67 10.93 -10.61 -18.99
N ILE A 68 11.16 -11.21 -17.82
CA ILE A 68 10.27 -11.10 -16.66
C ILE A 68 11.08 -10.76 -15.40
N TRP A 69 10.56 -9.88 -14.56
CA TRP A 69 11.10 -9.63 -13.23
C TRP A 69 10.35 -10.45 -12.19
N ILE A 70 11.10 -11.11 -11.31
CA ILE A 70 10.56 -11.92 -10.20
C ILE A 70 11.43 -11.64 -8.97
N ASP A 71 10.84 -11.07 -7.92
CA ASP A 71 11.56 -10.60 -6.73
C ASP A 71 12.39 -11.70 -6.04
N THR A 72 11.89 -12.93 -5.99
CA THR A 72 12.55 -14.07 -5.32
C THR A 72 13.91 -14.40 -5.93
N CYS A 73 14.03 -14.35 -7.27
CA CYS A 73 15.25 -14.75 -7.98
C CYS A 73 16.00 -13.60 -8.68
N CYS A 74 15.36 -12.46 -8.97
CA CYS A 74 16.03 -11.32 -9.60
C CYS A 74 16.82 -10.46 -8.60
N ILE A 75 16.48 -10.53 -7.30
CA ILE A 75 17.16 -9.80 -6.22
C ILE A 75 18.05 -10.77 -5.43
N ASN A 76 19.33 -10.47 -5.33
CA ASN A 76 20.24 -11.11 -4.39
C ASN A 76 20.03 -10.54 -2.98
N LYS A 77 19.27 -11.26 -2.16
CA LYS A 77 18.90 -10.85 -0.81
C LYS A 77 20.03 -10.98 0.21
N GLU A 78 21.14 -11.63 -0.15
CA GLU A 78 22.34 -11.71 0.69
C GLU A 78 23.18 -10.42 0.60
N SER A 79 22.99 -9.63 -0.45
CA SER A 79 23.59 -8.30 -0.58
C SER A 79 22.65 -7.25 0.02
N SER A 80 23.00 -6.74 1.20
CA SER A 80 22.20 -5.69 1.88
C SER A 80 22.09 -4.41 1.05
N ALA A 81 23.15 -4.06 0.31
CA ALA A 81 23.16 -2.91 -0.60
C ALA A 81 22.15 -3.09 -1.73
N GLU A 82 22.15 -4.27 -2.38
CA GLU A 82 21.22 -4.58 -3.45
C GLU A 82 19.78 -4.68 -2.94
N LEU A 83 19.55 -5.33 -1.79
CA LEU A 83 18.23 -5.41 -1.18
C LEU A 83 17.67 -4.01 -0.88
N SER A 84 18.51 -3.11 -0.39
CA SER A 84 18.14 -1.72 -0.13
C SER A 84 17.80 -0.96 -1.41
N GLU A 85 18.62 -1.09 -2.45
CA GLU A 85 18.34 -0.49 -3.76
C GLU A 85 17.04 -1.03 -4.36
N ALA A 86 16.84 -2.35 -4.27
CA ALA A 86 15.69 -3.04 -4.84
C ALA A 86 14.38 -2.62 -4.18
N ILE A 87 14.34 -2.56 -2.84
CA ILE A 87 13.14 -2.14 -2.12
C ILE A 87 12.79 -0.67 -2.40
N ASN A 88 13.77 0.23 -2.46
CA ASN A 88 13.53 1.63 -2.83
C ASN A 88 13.10 1.79 -4.31
N SER A 89 13.44 0.82 -5.17
CA SER A 89 13.11 0.86 -6.61
C SER A 89 11.86 0.06 -6.98
N MET A 90 11.35 -0.78 -6.09
CA MET A 90 10.34 -1.80 -6.40
C MET A 90 9.06 -1.20 -6.97
N TYR A 91 8.57 -0.10 -6.40
CA TYR A 91 7.41 0.60 -6.92
C TYR A 91 7.62 1.07 -8.37
N ALA A 92 8.80 1.64 -8.66
CA ALA A 92 9.14 2.10 -10.00
C ALA A 92 9.26 0.93 -10.99
N TRP A 93 9.77 -0.22 -10.55
CA TRP A 93 9.83 -1.43 -11.38
C TRP A 93 8.42 -1.99 -11.67
N TYR A 94 7.53 -2.06 -10.69
CA TYR A 94 6.13 -2.43 -10.93
C TYR A 94 5.42 -1.43 -11.86
N ARG A 95 5.65 -0.13 -11.68
CA ARG A 95 5.10 0.92 -12.55
C ARG A 95 5.64 0.86 -13.97
N GLY A 96 6.91 0.50 -14.14
CA GLY A 96 7.60 0.43 -15.43
C GLY A 96 7.35 -0.86 -16.22
N ALA A 97 6.84 -1.91 -15.56
CA ALA A 97 6.47 -3.16 -16.22
C ALA A 97 5.30 -2.95 -17.20
N HIS A 98 5.32 -3.68 -18.32
CA HIS A 98 4.24 -3.61 -19.31
C HIS A 98 2.98 -4.34 -18.84
N ILE A 99 3.16 -5.39 -18.04
CA ILE A 99 2.10 -6.15 -17.41
C ILE A 99 2.63 -6.78 -16.13
N CYS A 100 1.80 -6.76 -15.09
CA CYS A 100 2.01 -7.49 -13.85
C CYS A 100 1.14 -8.76 -13.88
N TYR A 101 1.76 -9.91 -13.74
CA TYR A 101 1.06 -11.18 -13.53
C TYR A 101 0.91 -11.39 -12.02
N ALA A 102 -0.32 -11.31 -11.52
CA ALA A 102 -0.62 -11.64 -10.13
C ALA A 102 -1.00 -13.12 -10.06
N TYR A 103 -0.11 -13.94 -9.48
CA TYR A 103 -0.34 -15.37 -9.31
C TYR A 103 -0.97 -15.68 -7.96
N LEU A 104 -2.19 -16.21 -7.99
CA LEU A 104 -3.03 -16.48 -6.82
C LEU A 104 -3.14 -18.00 -6.65
N TRP A 105 -2.19 -18.56 -5.90
CA TRP A 105 -2.07 -20.00 -5.69
C TRP A 105 -3.25 -20.63 -4.92
N ASP A 106 -4.03 -19.82 -4.22
CA ASP A 106 -5.17 -20.22 -3.40
C ASP A 106 -6.51 -20.03 -4.11
N VAL A 107 -6.50 -19.68 -5.40
CA VAL A 107 -7.71 -19.40 -6.18
C VAL A 107 -7.82 -20.37 -7.36
N PRO A 108 -8.90 -21.18 -7.42
CA PRO A 108 -9.19 -22.01 -8.59
C PRO A 108 -9.62 -21.12 -9.76
N SER A 109 -9.38 -21.55 -10.99
CA SER A 109 -9.64 -20.72 -12.18
C SER A 109 -11.11 -20.67 -12.61
N ASP A 110 -11.91 -21.68 -12.28
CA ASP A 110 -13.29 -21.89 -12.75
C ASP A 110 -14.38 -21.24 -11.86
N GLY A 111 -13.98 -20.37 -10.93
CA GLY A 111 -14.88 -19.68 -10.01
C GLY A 111 -15.58 -18.43 -10.57
N ASP A 112 -16.64 -17.97 -9.88
CA ASP A 112 -17.26 -16.66 -10.08
C ASP A 112 -16.43 -15.56 -9.41
N HIS A 113 -15.35 -15.14 -10.08
CA HIS A 113 -14.38 -14.18 -9.53
C HIS A 113 -14.91 -12.76 -9.38
N GLY A 114 -16.04 -12.43 -10.02
CA GLY A 114 -16.70 -11.13 -9.88
C GLY A 114 -17.47 -10.98 -8.55
N ASN A 115 -17.68 -12.07 -7.82
CA ASN A 115 -18.43 -12.05 -6.57
C ASN A 115 -17.55 -11.57 -5.39
N PRO A 116 -18.00 -10.59 -4.58
CA PRO A 116 -17.30 -10.17 -3.35
C PRO A 116 -17.12 -11.26 -2.28
N ARG A 117 -17.78 -12.41 -2.43
CA ARG A 117 -17.64 -13.59 -1.57
C ARG A 117 -16.94 -14.76 -2.28
N SER A 118 -16.31 -14.51 -3.42
CA SER A 118 -15.53 -15.51 -4.15
C SER A 118 -14.22 -15.85 -3.45
N LEU A 119 -13.61 -16.97 -3.85
CA LEU A 119 -12.25 -17.31 -3.42
C LEU A 119 -11.22 -16.29 -3.90
N PHE A 120 -11.44 -15.65 -5.05
CA PHE A 120 -10.65 -14.50 -5.49
C PHE A 120 -10.68 -13.38 -4.46
N ALA A 121 -11.88 -12.96 -4.03
CA ALA A 121 -12.05 -11.90 -3.04
C ALA A 121 -11.44 -12.23 -1.66
N MET A 122 -11.36 -13.53 -1.33
CA MET A 122 -10.78 -14.02 -0.07
C MET A 122 -9.30 -14.38 -0.17
N SER A 123 -8.67 -14.20 -1.34
CA SER A 123 -7.30 -14.64 -1.56
C SER A 123 -6.33 -13.97 -0.59
N VAL A 124 -5.37 -14.75 -0.10
CA VAL A 124 -4.26 -14.27 0.73
C VAL A 124 -3.47 -13.15 0.05
N TRP A 125 -3.52 -13.06 -1.28
CA TRP A 125 -2.90 -11.98 -2.05
C TRP A 125 -3.40 -10.61 -1.63
N PHE A 126 -4.69 -10.43 -1.35
CA PHE A 126 -5.24 -9.14 -0.90
C PHE A 126 -4.84 -8.77 0.54
N THR A 127 -4.37 -9.74 1.32
CA THR A 127 -3.95 -9.55 2.72
C THR A 127 -2.45 -9.31 2.88
N ARG A 128 -1.64 -9.45 1.83
CA ARG A 128 -0.19 -9.25 1.89
C ARG A 128 0.16 -7.77 1.79
N GLY A 129 1.11 -7.29 2.60
CA GLY A 129 1.52 -5.87 2.59
C GLY A 129 2.06 -5.40 1.24
N TRP A 130 3.03 -6.14 0.69
CA TRP A 130 3.70 -5.79 -0.57
C TRP A 130 2.76 -5.74 -1.76
N THR A 131 1.74 -6.61 -1.85
CA THR A 131 0.82 -6.67 -2.98
C THR A 131 -0.03 -5.41 -3.17
N LEU A 132 -0.07 -4.49 -2.19
CA LEU A 132 -0.69 -3.18 -2.37
C LEU A 132 -0.04 -2.39 -3.51
N GLN A 133 1.28 -2.21 -3.47
CA GLN A 133 1.96 -1.51 -4.55
C GLN A 133 1.96 -2.31 -5.84
N GLU A 134 1.94 -3.64 -5.77
CA GLU A 134 1.88 -4.52 -6.94
C GLU A 134 0.52 -4.45 -7.65
N LEU A 135 -0.55 -4.07 -6.93
CA LEU A 135 -1.87 -3.75 -7.49
C LEU A 135 -1.90 -2.35 -8.14
N ILE A 136 -1.36 -1.37 -7.41
CA ILE A 136 -1.53 0.06 -7.70
C ILE A 136 -0.54 0.57 -8.75
N ALA A 137 0.73 0.20 -8.62
CA ALA A 137 1.81 0.78 -9.43
C ALA A 137 1.72 0.39 -10.92
N PRO A 138 1.50 -0.89 -11.29
CA PRO A 138 1.41 -1.28 -12.69
C PRO A 138 0.16 -0.70 -13.37
N SER A 139 0.29 -0.30 -14.64
CA SER A 139 -0.88 0.11 -15.44
C SER A 139 -1.83 -1.06 -15.73
N ARG A 140 -1.29 -2.27 -15.88
CA ARG A 140 -2.02 -3.51 -16.16
C ARG A 140 -1.63 -4.60 -15.17
N VAL A 141 -2.64 -5.21 -14.54
CA VAL A 141 -2.48 -6.41 -13.71
C VAL A 141 -3.42 -7.47 -14.27
N ALA A 142 -2.88 -8.63 -14.60
CA ALA A 142 -3.61 -9.83 -14.99
C ALA A 142 -3.49 -10.87 -13.88
N PHE A 143 -4.65 -11.38 -13.43
CA PHE A 143 -4.73 -12.36 -12.36
C PHE A 143 -4.75 -13.76 -12.95
N TYR A 144 -3.97 -14.65 -12.35
CA TYR A 144 -3.87 -16.06 -12.73
C TYR A 144 -4.16 -16.93 -11.51
N GLY A 145 -4.98 -17.96 -11.70
CA GLY A 145 -5.29 -18.93 -10.66
C GLY A 145 -4.13 -19.91 -10.42
N GLN A 146 -4.35 -20.84 -9.51
CA GLN A 146 -3.39 -21.88 -9.10
C GLN A 146 -2.86 -22.75 -10.25
N ASP A 147 -3.57 -22.80 -11.38
CA ASP A 147 -3.28 -23.57 -12.58
C ASP A 147 -2.75 -22.70 -13.74
N TRP A 148 -2.38 -21.45 -13.47
CA TRP A 148 -1.95 -20.46 -14.47
C TRP A 148 -2.99 -20.16 -15.56
N VAL A 149 -4.28 -20.38 -15.26
CA VAL A 149 -5.37 -19.91 -16.11
C VAL A 149 -5.73 -18.47 -15.75
N ASN A 150 -5.93 -17.64 -16.77
CA ASN A 150 -6.27 -16.23 -16.59
C ASN A 150 -7.67 -16.10 -15.96
N ILE A 151 -7.74 -15.44 -14.81
CA ILE A 151 -8.98 -15.12 -14.09
C ILE A 151 -9.60 -13.83 -14.62
N GLY A 152 -8.76 -12.86 -14.98
CA GLY A 152 -9.18 -11.56 -15.48
C GLY A 152 -8.10 -10.52 -15.25
N THR A 153 -8.47 -9.25 -15.40
CA THR A 153 -7.57 -8.11 -15.18
C THR A 153 -8.09 -7.22 -14.06
N LYS A 154 -7.25 -6.34 -13.52
CA LYS A 154 -7.72 -5.35 -12.54
C LYS A 154 -8.79 -4.41 -13.08
N ALA A 155 -8.88 -4.24 -14.41
CA ALA A 155 -9.93 -3.46 -15.05
C ALA A 155 -11.26 -4.25 -15.10
N THR A 156 -11.21 -5.52 -15.49
CA THR A 156 -12.44 -6.35 -15.57
C THR A 156 -12.96 -6.75 -14.18
N LEU A 157 -12.10 -6.78 -13.17
CA LEU A 157 -12.43 -7.14 -11.78
C LEU A 157 -12.46 -5.91 -10.85
N GLN A 158 -12.57 -4.70 -11.41
CA GLN A 158 -12.47 -3.45 -10.66
C GLN A 158 -13.44 -3.40 -9.47
N GLU A 159 -14.71 -3.78 -9.67
CA GLU A 159 -15.74 -3.69 -8.63
C GLU A 159 -15.43 -4.60 -7.43
N VAL A 160 -15.10 -5.87 -7.68
CA VAL A 160 -14.74 -6.82 -6.62
C VAL A 160 -13.44 -6.41 -5.92
N ILE A 161 -12.43 -5.96 -6.66
CA ILE A 161 -11.18 -5.46 -6.07
C ILE A 161 -11.45 -4.24 -5.19
N SER A 162 -12.28 -3.31 -5.65
CA SER A 162 -12.67 -2.12 -4.88
C SER A 162 -13.39 -2.51 -3.58
N SER A 163 -14.33 -3.46 -3.66
CA SER A 163 -15.06 -3.97 -2.49
C SER A 163 -14.14 -4.64 -1.46
N VAL A 164 -13.14 -5.40 -1.90
CA VAL A 164 -12.23 -6.14 -1.01
C VAL A 164 -11.20 -5.23 -0.37
N THR A 165 -10.66 -4.28 -1.14
CA THR A 165 -9.52 -3.46 -0.74
C THR A 165 -9.92 -2.11 -0.13
N GLY A 166 -11.14 -1.65 -0.37
CA GLY A 166 -11.57 -0.28 -0.05
C GLY A 166 -10.93 0.79 -0.96
N ILE A 167 -10.23 0.39 -2.02
CA ILE A 167 -9.59 1.31 -2.95
C ILE A 167 -10.64 1.76 -3.97
N ASN A 168 -10.74 3.07 -4.22
CA ASN A 168 -11.62 3.62 -5.23
C ASN A 168 -11.30 3.01 -6.61
N GLY A 169 -12.33 2.58 -7.34
CA GLY A 169 -12.19 2.00 -8.67
C GLY A 169 -11.35 2.83 -9.63
N GLN A 170 -11.47 4.17 -9.59
CA GLN A 170 -10.68 5.08 -10.43
C GLN A 170 -9.19 5.06 -10.09
N VAL A 171 -8.82 4.83 -8.83
CA VAL A 171 -7.41 4.62 -8.47
C VAL A 171 -6.92 3.28 -9.04
N ILE A 172 -7.71 2.21 -8.93
CA ILE A 172 -7.36 0.87 -9.43
C ILE A 172 -7.05 0.90 -10.94
N ILE A 173 -7.88 1.57 -11.73
CA ILE A 173 -7.73 1.65 -13.19
C ILE A 173 -6.84 2.82 -13.66
N GLY A 174 -6.29 3.63 -12.74
CA GLY A 174 -5.40 4.75 -13.05
C GLY A 174 -6.09 6.03 -13.54
N GLY A 175 -7.41 6.17 -13.33
CA GLY A 175 -8.18 7.38 -13.62
C GLY A 175 -8.08 8.47 -12.54
N LEU A 176 -7.62 8.15 -11.33
CA LEU A 176 -7.36 9.12 -10.24
C LEU A 176 -5.91 8.97 -9.75
N ALA A 177 -5.16 10.07 -9.72
CA ALA A 177 -3.76 10.04 -9.30
C ALA A 177 -3.62 9.93 -7.77
N LEU A 178 -2.58 9.22 -7.30
CA LEU A 178 -2.36 8.99 -5.87
C LEU A 178 -2.16 10.27 -5.05
N ASN A 179 -1.58 11.31 -5.65
CA ASN A 179 -1.36 12.59 -4.99
C ASN A 179 -2.66 13.38 -4.77
N GLU A 180 -3.74 13.04 -5.47
CA GLU A 180 -5.09 13.60 -5.28
C GLU A 180 -5.82 12.91 -4.12
N VAL A 181 -5.40 11.70 -3.74
CA VAL A 181 -6.00 10.91 -2.67
C VAL A 181 -5.41 11.31 -1.30
N PRO A 182 -6.25 11.56 -0.28
CA PRO A 182 -5.79 11.84 1.07
C PRO A 182 -4.81 10.79 1.61
N ILE A 183 -3.81 11.24 2.37
CA ILE A 183 -2.87 10.33 3.06
C ILE A 183 -3.62 9.30 3.91
N ALA A 184 -4.64 9.71 4.68
CA ALA A 184 -5.40 8.78 5.52
C ALA A 184 -6.07 7.66 4.72
N VAL A 185 -6.65 8.01 3.57
CA VAL A 185 -7.29 7.04 2.67
C VAL A 185 -6.24 6.07 2.13
N ARG A 186 -5.08 6.57 1.67
CA ARG A 186 -3.97 5.72 1.21
C ARG A 186 -3.46 4.78 2.31
N MET A 187 -3.35 5.26 3.55
CA MET A 187 -2.98 4.45 4.71
C MET A 187 -4.02 3.36 4.99
N SER A 188 -5.32 3.67 4.85
CA SER A 188 -6.41 2.71 5.09
C SER A 188 -6.32 1.47 4.19
N TRP A 189 -5.77 1.59 2.98
CA TRP A 189 -5.58 0.46 2.06
C TRP A 189 -4.64 -0.61 2.61
N ALA A 190 -3.78 -0.26 3.57
CA ALA A 190 -2.86 -1.17 4.23
C ALA A 190 -3.37 -1.67 5.59
N ALA A 191 -4.49 -1.14 6.09
CA ALA A 191 -5.00 -1.46 7.44
C ALA A 191 -5.30 -2.96 7.64
N LYS A 192 -5.80 -3.64 6.60
CA LYS A 192 -6.12 -5.09 6.64
C LYS A 192 -5.00 -5.97 6.10
N ARG A 193 -3.82 -5.41 5.81
CA ARG A 193 -2.68 -6.13 5.25
C ARG A 193 -1.65 -6.49 6.30
N ASN A 194 -0.94 -7.58 6.07
CA ASN A 194 0.05 -8.17 6.97
C ASN A 194 1.41 -8.34 6.27
N THR A 195 2.47 -8.11 7.02
CA THR A 195 3.86 -8.33 6.61
C THR A 195 4.52 -9.37 7.50
N THR A 196 5.56 -10.03 6.98
CA THR A 196 6.31 -11.03 7.76
C THR A 196 7.30 -10.35 8.70
N ARG A 197 8.02 -9.34 8.19
CA ARG A 197 8.85 -8.47 9.01
C ARG A 197 8.03 -7.25 9.43
N GLU A 198 8.23 -6.80 10.66
CA GLU A 198 7.47 -5.68 11.20
C GLU A 198 7.75 -4.40 10.39
N GLU A 199 9.00 -4.17 9.99
CA GLU A 199 9.41 -2.96 9.26
C GLU A 199 8.86 -2.89 7.84
N ASP A 200 8.56 -4.03 7.23
CA ASP A 200 8.00 -4.10 5.87
C ASP A 200 6.61 -3.43 5.80
N VAL A 201 5.92 -3.24 6.93
CA VAL A 201 4.69 -2.43 6.99
C VAL A 201 4.93 -1.00 6.50
N ALA A 202 6.13 -0.47 6.73
CA ALA A 202 6.54 0.85 6.29
C ALA A 202 7.14 0.78 4.88
N TYR A 203 8.05 -0.15 4.64
CA TYR A 203 8.78 -0.23 3.38
C TYR A 203 7.88 -0.53 2.18
N SER A 204 6.84 -1.35 2.35
CA SER A 204 5.86 -1.65 1.30
C SER A 204 4.99 -0.44 0.90
N LEU A 205 4.99 0.64 1.69
CA LEU A 205 4.20 1.85 1.45
C LEU A 205 4.99 3.02 0.86
N MET A 206 6.33 2.94 0.85
CA MET A 206 7.20 4.02 0.38
C MET A 206 6.79 4.55 -1.01
N GLY A 207 6.56 3.65 -1.97
CA GLY A 207 6.14 4.03 -3.32
C GLY A 207 4.71 4.57 -3.43
N ILE A 208 3.80 4.16 -2.55
CA ILE A 208 2.42 4.70 -2.48
C ILE A 208 2.44 6.17 -2.03
N PHE A 209 3.42 6.54 -1.21
CA PHE A 209 3.59 7.88 -0.68
C PHE A 209 4.67 8.71 -1.35
N ASP A 210 5.38 8.14 -2.33
CA ASP A 210 6.48 8.79 -3.06
C ASP A 210 7.59 9.33 -2.13
N VAL A 211 8.04 8.48 -1.20
CA VAL A 211 9.12 8.77 -0.26
C VAL A 211 10.18 7.68 -0.26
N ASN A 212 11.40 8.03 0.10
CA ASN A 212 12.51 7.09 0.25
C ASN A 212 13.05 7.18 1.68
N MET A 213 13.43 6.03 2.26
CA MET A 213 14.09 5.99 3.57
C MET A 213 15.04 4.80 3.69
N PRO A 214 16.12 4.90 4.49
CA PRO A 214 17.02 3.79 4.74
C PRO A 214 16.32 2.57 5.36
N LEU A 215 16.68 1.36 4.90
CA LEU A 215 16.19 0.11 5.48
C LEU A 215 17.00 -0.26 6.73
N LEU A 216 16.33 -0.31 7.88
CA LEU A 216 16.91 -0.69 9.17
C LEU A 216 16.10 -1.85 9.77
N TYR A 217 16.36 -3.08 9.33
CA TYR A 217 15.76 -4.27 9.93
C TYR A 217 16.24 -4.44 11.39
N GLY A 218 15.30 -4.66 12.30
CA GLY A 218 15.52 -4.68 13.76
C GLY A 218 15.04 -3.42 14.49
N GLU A 219 14.54 -2.40 13.77
CA GLU A 219 13.99 -1.20 14.39
C GLU A 219 12.51 -1.33 14.83
N GLY A 220 11.83 -2.40 14.39
CA GLY A 220 10.42 -2.67 14.68
C GLY A 220 9.50 -1.55 14.20
N GLY A 221 8.45 -1.26 14.96
CA GLY A 221 7.45 -0.23 14.63
C GLY A 221 8.00 1.20 14.44
N LYS A 222 9.26 1.46 14.80
CA LYS A 222 9.92 2.75 14.48
C LYS A 222 10.00 3.00 12.98
N ALA A 223 10.04 1.96 12.15
CA ALA A 223 10.01 2.07 10.69
C ALA A 223 8.76 2.83 10.21
N PHE A 224 7.59 2.52 10.79
CA PHE A 224 6.33 3.19 10.42
C PHE A 224 6.25 4.65 10.90
N THR A 225 6.85 4.94 12.07
CA THR A 225 7.03 6.33 12.53
C THR A 225 7.91 7.12 11.56
N ARG A 226 9.03 6.54 11.09
CA ARG A 226 9.92 7.17 10.12
C ARG A 226 9.23 7.40 8.77
N LEU A 227 8.42 6.45 8.29
CA LEU A 227 7.60 6.64 7.10
C LEU A 227 6.72 7.89 7.24
N GLN A 228 5.99 8.02 8.35
CA GLN A 228 5.16 9.21 8.60
C GLN A 228 6.01 10.49 8.62
N HIS A 229 7.20 10.48 9.22
CA HIS A 229 8.11 11.63 9.16
C HIS A 229 8.51 12.00 7.73
N GLU A 230 8.86 11.03 6.87
CA GLU A 230 9.21 11.34 5.48
C GLU A 230 8.03 11.91 4.69
N ILE A 231 6.81 11.41 4.94
CA ILE A 231 5.59 11.94 4.32
C ILE A 231 5.34 13.40 4.75
N ILE A 232 5.53 13.71 6.03
CA ILE A 232 5.31 15.06 6.57
C ILE A 232 6.29 16.08 6.00
N LYS A 233 7.52 15.66 5.68
CA LYS A 233 8.52 16.56 5.08
C LYS A 233 8.11 17.04 3.68
N THR A 234 7.28 16.29 2.97
CA THR A 234 6.96 16.55 1.55
C THR A 234 5.49 16.85 1.30
N SER A 235 4.62 16.81 2.32
CA SER A 235 3.18 16.97 2.18
C SER A 235 2.56 17.87 3.24
N ASN A 236 1.62 18.72 2.82
CA ASN A 236 0.77 19.53 3.70
C ASN A 236 -0.63 18.91 3.91
N ASP A 237 -0.82 17.65 3.53
CA ASP A 237 -2.09 16.94 3.70
C ASP A 237 -2.26 16.53 5.16
N HIS A 238 -3.13 17.26 5.88
CA HIS A 238 -3.42 17.09 7.30
C HIS A 238 -4.08 15.73 7.64
N SER A 239 -4.58 15.00 6.64
CA SER A 239 -5.22 13.71 6.86
C SER A 239 -4.26 12.66 7.43
N ILE A 240 -2.94 12.87 7.41
CA ILE A 240 -1.99 12.00 8.12
C ILE A 240 -2.30 11.86 9.62
N PHE A 241 -3.00 12.84 10.22
CA PHE A 241 -3.44 12.81 11.61
C PHE A 241 -4.87 12.27 11.82
N ALA A 242 -5.57 11.87 10.75
CA ALA A 242 -6.95 11.36 10.78
C ALA A 242 -7.01 9.84 11.02
N TRP A 243 -6.33 9.38 12.08
CA TRP A 243 -6.33 8.00 12.55
C TRP A 243 -7.04 7.89 13.91
N SER A 244 -7.48 6.69 14.27
CA SER A 244 -8.12 6.39 15.55
C SER A 244 -7.33 5.33 16.32
N SER A 245 -7.21 5.52 17.63
CA SER A 245 -6.65 4.52 18.53
C SER A 245 -7.66 3.46 18.98
N GLU A 246 -8.88 3.49 18.43
CA GLU A 246 -9.95 2.59 18.86
C GLU A 246 -9.51 1.12 18.71
N PRO A 247 -9.64 0.31 19.77
CA PRO A 247 -9.32 -1.11 19.71
C PRO A 247 -10.25 -1.79 18.71
N ASP A 248 -9.69 -2.74 17.95
CA ASP A 248 -10.51 -3.75 17.29
C ASP A 248 -11.30 -4.50 18.37
N PHE A 249 -12.57 -4.86 18.13
CA PHE A 249 -13.40 -5.56 19.12
C PHE A 249 -12.75 -6.89 19.58
N ASP A 250 -11.89 -7.50 18.77
CA ASP A 250 -11.12 -8.70 19.12
C ASP A 250 -9.94 -8.42 20.09
N ASP A 251 -9.53 -7.16 20.26
CA ASP A 251 -8.40 -6.75 21.11
C ASP A 251 -8.83 -6.26 22.51
N LEU A 252 -10.14 -6.21 22.78
CA LEU A 252 -10.74 -5.79 24.05
C LEU A 252 -10.16 -6.53 25.27
N PHE A 253 -9.83 -7.82 25.11
CA PHE A 253 -9.25 -8.63 26.20
C PHE A 253 -7.78 -8.28 26.49
N LYS A 254 -7.01 -7.92 25.46
CA LYS A 254 -5.63 -7.45 25.62
C LYS A 254 -5.60 -6.03 26.17
N GLU A 255 -6.52 -5.18 25.72
CA GLU A 255 -6.61 -3.80 26.22
C GLU A 255 -7.05 -3.73 27.68
N ALA A 256 -7.96 -4.61 28.12
CA ALA A 256 -8.31 -4.72 29.55
C ALA A 256 -7.07 -5.04 30.40
N LEU A 257 -6.14 -5.86 29.91
CA LEU A 257 -4.87 -6.16 30.57
C LEU A 257 -3.87 -4.98 30.54
N VAL A 258 -3.85 -4.23 29.43
CA VAL A 258 -2.96 -3.06 29.23
C VAL A 258 -3.42 -1.85 30.04
N LEU A 259 -4.74 -1.63 30.14
CA LEU A 259 -5.34 -0.59 30.98
C LEU A 259 -5.04 -0.79 32.47
N LEU A 260 -4.82 -2.04 32.90
CA LEU A 260 -4.42 -2.39 34.26
C LEU A 260 -2.91 -2.22 34.52
N THR A 261 -2.08 -2.04 33.49
CA THR A 261 -0.61 -2.15 33.62
C THR A 261 0.23 -1.04 32.99
N SER A 262 -0.32 -0.11 32.20
CA SER A 262 0.47 1.05 31.75
C SER A 262 -0.37 2.30 31.43
N GLU A 263 0.19 3.48 31.71
CA GLU A 263 -0.30 4.71 31.11
C GLU A 263 -0.15 4.61 29.59
N THR A 264 -1.27 4.54 28.85
CA THR A 264 -1.29 4.56 27.38
C THR A 264 -0.96 5.96 26.85
N ARG A 265 0.24 6.47 27.16
CA ARG A 265 0.77 7.69 26.55
C ARG A 265 1.00 7.39 25.07
N ARG A 266 0.31 8.13 24.20
CA ARG A 266 0.42 8.03 22.74
C ARG A 266 1.02 9.32 22.20
N GLY A 267 1.84 9.18 21.18
CA GLY A 267 2.32 10.32 20.39
C GLY A 267 1.26 10.78 19.40
N ILE A 268 1.61 11.79 18.60
CA ILE A 268 0.72 12.34 17.56
C ILE A 268 0.66 11.50 16.28
N LEU A 269 1.58 10.55 16.13
CA LEU A 269 1.67 9.67 14.97
C LEU A 269 1.07 8.31 15.28
N ALA A 270 0.48 7.70 14.25
CA ALA A 270 -0.07 6.37 14.31
C ALA A 270 1.04 5.33 14.51
N ARG A 271 0.72 4.20 15.13
CA ARG A 271 1.65 3.08 15.33
C ARG A 271 1.60 2.05 14.20
N SER A 272 0.52 2.05 13.42
CA SER A 272 0.28 1.09 12.35
C SER A 272 -0.75 1.64 11.36
N PRO A 273 -0.74 1.21 10.09
CA PRO A 273 -1.84 1.47 9.15
C PRO A 273 -3.21 1.01 9.67
N LYS A 274 -3.27 0.05 10.59
CA LYS A 274 -4.50 -0.42 11.24
C LYS A 274 -5.31 0.72 11.87
N GLU A 275 -4.65 1.73 12.41
CA GLU A 275 -5.30 2.89 13.04
C GLU A 275 -5.99 3.81 12.00
N PHE A 276 -5.78 3.57 10.70
CA PHE A 276 -6.47 4.24 9.59
C PHE A 276 -7.60 3.40 8.99
N LEU A 277 -8.00 2.28 9.60
CA LEU A 277 -9.04 1.38 9.08
C LEU A 277 -10.34 2.10 8.69
N HIS A 278 -10.73 3.11 9.47
CA HIS A 278 -11.96 3.87 9.27
C HIS A 278 -11.75 5.17 8.48
N SER A 279 -10.56 5.42 7.94
CA SER A 279 -10.22 6.65 7.23
C SER A 279 -10.58 6.63 5.73
N HIS A 280 -11.26 5.58 5.25
CA HIS A 280 -11.61 5.41 3.84
C HIS A 280 -12.56 6.49 3.28
N SER A 281 -13.33 7.15 4.15
CA SER A 281 -14.27 8.21 3.79
C SER A 281 -13.69 9.63 3.96
N VAL A 282 -12.39 9.75 4.23
CA VAL A 282 -11.73 11.06 4.28
C VAL A 282 -11.59 11.59 2.84
N GLU A 283 -11.94 12.84 2.60
CA GLU A 283 -11.86 13.51 1.30
C GLU A 283 -11.19 14.87 1.48
N ARG A 284 -10.66 15.45 0.41
CA ARG A 284 -10.08 16.80 0.49
C ARG A 284 -11.17 17.85 0.33
N THR A 285 -11.09 18.93 1.11
CA THR A 285 -11.92 20.11 0.87
C THR A 285 -11.64 20.65 -0.53
N PRO A 286 -12.65 20.83 -1.40
CA PRO A 286 -12.44 21.40 -2.72
C PRO A 286 -11.82 22.80 -2.61
N GLN A 287 -10.72 23.04 -3.32
CA GLN A 287 -10.26 24.41 -3.57
C GLN A 287 -11.25 25.06 -4.54
N VAL A 288 -12.32 25.66 -4.01
CA VAL A 288 -13.24 26.44 -4.84
C VAL A 288 -12.46 27.61 -5.43
N SER A 289 -12.29 27.59 -6.75
CA SER A 289 -11.84 28.77 -7.50
C SER A 289 -12.94 29.82 -7.38
N LEU A 290 -12.63 30.94 -6.74
CA LEU A 290 -13.50 32.11 -6.59
C LEU A 290 -13.89 32.67 -7.95
N ASN A 291 -14.93 32.11 -8.59
CA ASN A 291 -15.63 32.70 -9.73
C ASN A 291 -17.10 32.26 -9.67
N GLY A 292 -17.85 32.81 -8.73
CA GLY A 292 -19.28 32.53 -8.62
C GLY A 292 -19.88 33.09 -7.33
N SER A 293 -20.54 34.23 -7.45
CA SER A 293 -21.32 34.88 -6.39
C SER A 293 -22.39 33.95 -5.81
N GLY A 294 -22.31 33.60 -4.51
CA GLY A 294 -23.50 33.16 -3.76
C GLY A 294 -23.41 32.03 -2.73
N SER A 295 -22.25 31.52 -2.30
CA SER A 295 -22.19 30.55 -1.20
C SER A 295 -21.20 30.97 -0.12
N GLN A 296 -21.51 30.67 1.15
CA GLN A 296 -20.81 31.17 2.33
C GLN A 296 -19.29 30.98 2.22
N ASN A 297 -18.56 32.10 2.30
CA ASN A 297 -17.11 32.17 2.18
C ASN A 297 -16.43 31.43 3.34
N ILE A 298 -16.07 30.16 3.16
CA ILE A 298 -14.96 29.57 3.93
C ILE A 298 -13.69 30.07 3.23
N PRO A 299 -12.85 30.90 3.88
CA PRO A 299 -11.62 31.37 3.25
C PRO A 299 -10.77 30.17 2.87
N THR A 300 -10.47 30.01 1.58
CA THR A 300 -9.48 29.03 1.10
C THR A 300 -8.10 29.47 1.59
N ARG A 301 -7.76 29.13 2.83
CA ARG A 301 -6.44 29.39 3.40
C ARG A 301 -5.44 28.55 2.63
N LYS A 302 -4.33 29.17 2.18
CA LYS A 302 -3.24 28.42 1.58
C LYS A 302 -2.72 27.40 2.62
N PRO A 303 -2.51 26.13 2.24
CA PRO A 303 -1.95 25.14 3.15
C PRO A 303 -0.61 25.65 3.68
N THR A 304 -0.48 25.75 4.99
CA THR A 304 0.79 26.11 5.65
C THR A 304 1.58 24.84 5.96
N PRO A 305 2.89 24.83 5.72
CA PRO A 305 3.71 23.71 6.14
C PRO A 305 3.59 23.45 7.63
N TYR A 306 3.57 22.19 8.02
CA TYR A 306 3.67 21.77 9.42
C TYR A 306 4.97 20.99 9.64
N SER A 307 5.50 21.04 10.86
CA SER A 307 6.79 20.41 11.18
C SER A 307 6.72 19.64 12.50
N ILE A 308 7.45 18.53 12.55
CA ILE A 308 7.67 17.77 13.78
C ILE A 308 9.06 18.10 14.29
N THR A 309 9.12 18.56 15.53
CA THR A 309 10.36 18.86 16.26
C THR A 309 10.50 17.92 17.46
N ASN A 310 11.62 18.01 18.17
CA ASN A 310 11.79 17.31 19.45
C ASN A 310 10.80 17.77 20.54
N LEU A 311 10.09 18.88 20.33
CA LEU A 311 9.04 19.38 21.24
C LEU A 311 7.63 18.93 20.83
N GLY A 312 7.42 18.46 19.60
CA GLY A 312 6.12 18.04 19.09
C GLY A 312 5.78 18.61 17.72
N LEU A 313 4.49 18.62 17.40
CA LEU A 313 3.95 19.12 16.13
C LEU A 313 3.69 20.63 16.22
N GLN A 314 4.21 21.36 15.24
CA GLN A 314 3.82 22.74 14.96
C GLN A 314 2.95 22.76 13.69
N ILE A 315 1.68 23.15 13.83
CA ILE A 315 0.67 23.15 12.76
C ILE A 315 -0.29 24.34 12.95
N GLU A 316 -0.74 24.93 11.84
CA GLU A 316 -1.80 25.93 11.85
C GLU A 316 -3.12 25.31 11.38
N LEU A 317 -4.16 25.40 12.19
CA LEU A 317 -5.47 24.85 11.88
C LEU A 317 -6.54 25.94 11.91
N PRO A 318 -7.53 25.92 10.99
CA PRO A 318 -8.74 26.71 11.16
C PRO A 318 -9.49 26.27 12.42
N THR A 319 -10.04 27.24 13.16
CA THR A 319 -10.92 26.98 14.30
C THR A 319 -12.35 27.29 13.93
N ALA A 320 -13.29 26.47 14.41
CA ALA A 320 -14.72 26.76 14.35
C ALA A 320 -15.30 26.83 15.76
N GLU A 321 -16.24 27.74 15.96
CA GLU A 321 -16.98 27.89 17.22
C GLU A 321 -18.39 27.32 17.08
N ARG A 322 -18.66 26.25 17.81
CA ARG A 322 -20.03 25.73 17.99
C ARG A 322 -20.21 25.23 19.43
N GLY A 323 -20.39 26.16 20.36
CA GLY A 323 -20.47 25.89 21.81
C GLY A 323 -19.12 25.62 22.49
N GLN A 324 -18.14 25.10 21.75
CA GLN A 324 -16.71 25.02 22.09
C GLN A 324 -15.87 25.37 20.85
N CYS A 325 -14.63 25.83 21.06
CA CYS A 325 -13.66 26.06 19.99
C CYS A 325 -13.05 24.70 19.57
N VAL A 326 -13.21 24.34 18.30
CA VAL A 326 -12.68 23.08 17.73
C VAL A 326 -11.72 23.42 16.61
N SER A 327 -10.52 22.85 16.64
CA SER A 327 -9.57 22.92 15.52
C SER A 327 -9.95 21.89 14.46
N ILE A 328 -10.06 22.33 13.20
CA ILE A 328 -10.45 21.50 12.08
C ILE A 328 -9.18 21.12 11.32
N LEU A 329 -8.89 19.81 11.24
CA LEU A 329 -7.94 19.30 10.24
C LEU A 329 -8.54 19.53 8.85
N ASP A 330 -7.74 19.91 7.85
CA ASP A 330 -8.23 19.93 6.47
C ASP A 330 -8.79 18.54 6.12
N GLY A 331 -10.11 18.47 6.04
CA GLY A 331 -10.87 17.24 5.99
C GLY A 331 -12.26 17.53 5.44
N PRO A 332 -12.92 16.52 4.86
CA PRO A 332 -14.12 16.74 4.09
C PRO A 332 -15.28 17.12 5.01
N THR A 333 -16.20 17.92 4.46
CA THR A 333 -17.59 17.92 4.91
C THR A 333 -18.42 17.35 3.77
N THR A 334 -19.02 16.19 3.95
CA THR A 334 -20.10 15.75 3.06
C THR A 334 -21.31 15.29 3.87
N TYR A 335 -22.44 15.95 3.56
CA TYR A 335 -23.82 15.74 4.00
C TYR A 335 -24.23 16.17 5.43
N ASN A 336 -25.01 17.27 5.48
CA ASN A 336 -25.90 17.70 6.58
C ASN A 336 -25.36 17.56 8.01
N ALA A 337 -24.44 18.44 8.41
CA ALA A 337 -23.97 18.60 9.79
C ALA A 337 -25.02 19.24 10.75
N THR A 338 -26.29 18.83 10.65
CA THR A 338 -27.36 19.20 11.59
C THR A 338 -27.88 18.03 12.42
N SER A 339 -27.48 16.79 12.18
CA SER A 339 -27.85 15.68 13.07
C SER A 339 -26.75 14.62 13.05
N ASP A 340 -26.28 14.27 14.24
CA ASP A 340 -25.46 13.08 14.53
C ASP A 340 -23.96 13.16 14.20
N TRP A 341 -23.27 14.13 14.83
CA TRP A 341 -21.90 13.88 15.27
C TRP A 341 -21.97 12.99 16.52
N GLY A 342 -21.90 11.68 16.30
CA GLY A 342 -21.57 10.71 17.34
C GLY A 342 -20.25 11.13 18.00
N ILE A 343 -20.28 11.30 19.30
CA ILE A 343 -19.16 11.71 20.13
C ILE A 343 -18.12 10.58 20.16
N SER A 344 -17.20 10.55 19.21
CA SER A 344 -15.86 9.98 19.42
C SER A 344 -14.91 11.15 19.55
N ARG A 345 -14.68 11.56 20.80
CA ARG A 345 -13.78 12.65 21.17
C ARG A 345 -12.39 12.37 20.59
N PRO A 346 -11.85 13.15 19.64
CA PRO A 346 -10.42 13.23 19.50
C PRO A 346 -9.94 13.99 20.73
N ARG A 347 -9.50 13.26 21.76
CA ARG A 347 -8.68 13.86 22.82
C ARG A 347 -7.33 14.18 22.19
N ILE A 348 -7.25 15.31 21.48
CA ILE A 348 -5.98 16.03 21.37
C ILE A 348 -5.68 16.49 22.79
N LYS A 349 -4.96 15.65 23.54
CA LYS A 349 -4.28 16.12 24.74
C LYS A 349 -3.23 17.10 24.23
N THR A 350 -3.53 18.40 24.36
CA THR A 350 -2.49 19.41 24.54
C THR A 350 -1.51 18.89 25.59
N LEU A 351 -0.23 18.90 25.25
CA LEU A 351 0.89 18.53 26.13
C LEU A 351 0.80 19.26 27.48
#